data_AF-A0ABD6L2I1-F1
#
_entry.id   AF-A0ABD6L2I1-F1
#
_cell.length_a   1.000
_cell.length_b   1.000
_cell.length_c   1.000
_cell.angle_alpha   90.00
_cell.angle_beta   90.00
_cell.angle_gamma   90.00
#
_symmetry.space_group_name_H-M   'P 1'
#
loop_
_entity.id
_entity.type
_entity.pdbx_description
1 polymer ?
#
loop_
_entity_poly.entity_id
_entity_poly.type
_entity_poly.pdbx_seq_one_letter_code
_entity_poly.pdbx_strand_id
1 'polypeptide(L)'
;MDIQQDNEKQNIRNRHIDIRLTEEEYKMVVEKAAECGLTLSNYGRKLLQNHHPSKRLSDEEVQGLNSLSDARADLIRIQNVLKGKPDEIKKRYFRDENYMRAWIEAVNRLIVRWGQIRDSINQI
;
A
#
# COMPACT_ATOMS: atom_id res chain seq x y z
N MET A 1 -27.90 -37.13 -7.83
CA MET A 1 -28.27 -35.81 -7.26
C MET A 1 -27.61 -34.78 -8.14
N ASP A 2 -28.36 -34.28 -9.11
CA ASP A 2 -27.91 -33.25 -10.05
C ASP A 2 -27.87 -31.93 -9.29
N ILE A 3 -26.66 -31.49 -8.95
CA ILE A 3 -26.45 -30.14 -8.43
C ILE A 3 -26.54 -29.23 -9.65
N GLN A 4 -27.71 -28.63 -9.81
CA GLN A 4 -27.94 -27.54 -10.74
C GLN A 4 -26.86 -26.48 -10.53
N GLN A 5 -25.99 -26.33 -11.53
CA GLN A 5 -25.17 -25.14 -11.68
C GLN A 5 -26.13 -23.98 -11.91
N ASP A 6 -26.42 -23.26 -10.84
CA ASP A 6 -27.10 -21.98 -10.91
C ASP A 6 -26.14 -21.02 -11.64
N ASN A 7 -26.34 -20.88 -12.95
CA ASN A 7 -25.67 -19.88 -13.76
C ASN A 7 -26.14 -18.52 -13.23
N GLU A 8 -25.37 -17.93 -12.31
CA GLU A 8 -25.47 -16.52 -11.95
C GLU A 8 -25.36 -15.71 -13.24
N LYS A 9 -26.51 -15.36 -13.81
CA LYS A 9 -26.61 -14.38 -14.88
C LYS A 9 -25.86 -13.15 -14.38
N GLN A 10 -24.73 -12.85 -14.99
CA GLN A 10 -23.95 -11.64 -14.74
C GLN A 10 -24.92 -10.48 -14.55
N ASN A 11 -24.81 -9.79 -13.42
CA ASN A 11 -25.65 -8.65 -13.07
C ASN A 11 -25.31 -7.49 -14.01
N ILE A 12 -25.81 -7.57 -15.25
CA ILE A 12 -25.62 -6.59 -16.31
C ILE A 12 -26.39 -5.33 -15.90
N ARG A 13 -25.64 -4.26 -15.68
CA ARG A 13 -26.19 -2.97 -15.27
C ARG A 13 -26.93 -2.34 -16.45
N ASN A 14 -28.27 -2.31 -16.39
CA ASN A 14 -29.13 -1.82 -17.48
C ASN A 14 -29.92 -0.53 -17.13
N ARG A 15 -29.87 -0.09 -15.87
CA ARG A 15 -30.48 1.18 -15.42
C ARG A 15 -29.43 2.29 -15.44
N HIS A 16 -29.83 3.49 -15.85
CA HIS A 16 -28.99 4.69 -15.86
C HIS A 16 -29.64 5.82 -15.05
N ILE A 17 -28.80 6.74 -14.58
CA ILE A 17 -29.18 7.98 -13.92
C ILE A 17 -28.48 9.09 -14.70
N ASP A 18 -29.24 10.09 -15.17
CA ASP A 18 -28.70 11.27 -15.82
C ASP A 18 -28.54 12.40 -14.82
N ILE A 19 -27.34 12.98 -14.78
CA ILE A 19 -27.01 14.13 -13.94
C ILE A 19 -26.54 15.23 -14.87
N ARG A 20 -27.19 16.40 -14.80
CA ARG A 20 -26.74 17.61 -15.49
C ARG A 20 -25.79 18.36 -14.58
N LEU A 21 -24.64 18.74 -15.14
CA LEU A 21 -23.58 19.45 -14.44
C LEU A 21 -23.27 20.74 -15.19
N THR A 22 -22.78 21.75 -14.49
CA THR A 22 -22.08 22.87 -15.13
C THR A 22 -20.74 22.38 -15.70
N GLU A 23 -20.11 23.21 -16.53
CA GLU A 23 -18.81 22.90 -17.11
C GLU A 23 -17.73 22.71 -16.01
N GLU A 24 -17.76 23.55 -14.99
CA GLU A 24 -16.83 23.52 -13.86
C GLU A 24 -17.02 22.25 -13.01
N GLU A 25 -18.27 21.88 -12.75
CA GLU A 25 -18.61 20.65 -12.03
C GLU A 25 -18.13 19.42 -12.80
N TYR A 26 -18.39 19.37 -14.11
CA TYR A 26 -17.94 18.29 -14.97
C TYR A 26 -16.42 18.14 -14.95
N LYS A 27 -15.69 19.25 -15.14
CA LYS A 27 -14.22 19.27 -15.12
C LYS A 27 -13.67 18.74 -13.78
N MET A 28 -14.24 19.19 -12.66
CA MET A 28 -13.82 18.75 -11.32
C MET A 28 -13.99 17.24 -11.14
N VAL A 29 -15.12 16.68 -11.57
CA VAL A 29 -15.38 15.24 -11.41
C VAL A 29 -14.47 14.41 -12.33
N VAL A 30 -14.19 14.89 -13.54
CA VAL A 30 -13.23 14.24 -14.46
C VAL A 30 -11.83 14.21 -13.85
N GLU A 31 -11.37 15.33 -13.29
CA GLU A 31 -10.05 15.44 -12.67
C GLU A 31 -9.93 14.51 -11.45
N LYS A 32 -10.91 14.53 -10.54
CA LYS A 32 -10.93 13.62 -9.37
C LYS A 32 -11.00 12.15 -9.78
N ALA A 33 -11.77 11.81 -10.82
CA ALA A 33 -11.82 10.45 -11.33
C ALA A 33 -10.43 10.00 -11.83
N ALA A 34 -9.72 10.87 -12.57
CA ALA A 34 -8.37 10.63 -13.05
C ALA A 34 -7.36 10.47 -11.91
N GLU A 35 -7.39 11.34 -10.90
CA GLU A 35 -6.55 11.25 -9.70
C GLU A 35 -6.74 9.92 -8.95
N CYS A 36 -7.97 9.41 -8.92
CA CYS A 36 -8.29 8.12 -8.32
C CYS A 36 -7.97 6.92 -9.23
N GLY A 37 -7.53 7.14 -10.47
CA GLY A 37 -7.31 6.09 -11.47
C GLY A 37 -8.61 5.39 -11.91
N LEU A 38 -9.74 6.11 -11.91
CA LEU A 38 -11.07 5.58 -12.23
C LEU A 38 -11.64 6.24 -13.47
N THR A 39 -12.49 5.52 -14.20
CA THR A 39 -13.36 6.14 -15.21
C THR A 39 -14.42 7.00 -14.52
N LEU A 40 -14.93 8.01 -15.20
CA LEU A 40 -15.99 8.89 -14.69
C LEU A 40 -17.21 8.10 -14.15
N SER A 41 -17.65 7.09 -14.90
CA SER A 41 -18.76 6.21 -14.50
C SER A 41 -18.45 5.40 -13.24
N ASN A 42 -17.22 4.90 -13.09
CA ASN A 42 -16.82 4.15 -11.90
C ASN A 42 -16.66 5.06 -10.67
N TYR A 43 -16.10 6.27 -10.85
CA TYR A 43 -15.97 7.28 -9.81
C TYR A 43 -17.35 7.71 -9.30
N GLY A 44 -18.25 8.12 -10.20
CA GLY A 44 -19.62 8.49 -9.84
C GLY A 44 -20.39 7.35 -9.17
N ARG A 45 -20.23 6.11 -9.64
CA ARG A 45 -20.87 4.95 -9.00
C ARG A 45 -20.41 4.74 -7.56
N LYS A 46 -19.11 4.89 -7.29
CA LYS A 46 -18.58 4.78 -5.92
C LYS A 46 -19.15 5.88 -5.03
N LEU A 47 -19.21 7.12 -5.52
CA LEU A 47 -19.83 8.23 -4.79
C LEU A 47 -21.31 7.95 -4.45
N LEU A 48 -22.09 7.45 -5.41
CA LEU A 48 -23.51 7.07 -5.19
C LEU A 48 -23.68 5.96 -4.14
N GLN A 49 -22.65 5.16 -3.89
CA GLN A 49 -22.63 4.11 -2.88
C GLN A 49 -22.07 4.60 -1.52
N ASN A 50 -22.00 5.93 -1.32
CA ASN A 50 -21.37 6.57 -0.16
C ASN A 50 -19.89 6.19 0.03
N HIS A 51 -19.24 5.72 -1.03
CA HIS A 51 -17.81 5.44 -1.04
C HIS A 51 -17.06 6.65 -1.58
N HIS A 52 -15.97 7.02 -0.93
CA HIS A 52 -15.17 8.20 -1.29
C HIS A 52 -13.82 7.72 -1.83
N PRO A 53 -13.67 7.60 -3.17
CA PRO A 53 -12.42 7.12 -3.76
C PRO A 53 -11.29 8.09 -3.41
N SER A 54 -10.19 7.56 -2.87
CA SER A 54 -8.99 8.33 -2.57
C SER A 54 -8.10 8.45 -3.79
N LYS A 55 -7.31 9.51 -3.84
CA LYS A 55 -6.25 9.70 -4.83
C LYS A 55 -5.34 8.48 -4.85
N ARG A 56 -5.01 8.01 -6.06
CA ARG A 56 -4.07 6.92 -6.25
C ARG A 56 -2.68 7.38 -5.85
N LEU A 57 -1.95 6.50 -5.17
CA LEU A 57 -0.53 6.72 -4.88
C LEU A 57 0.25 6.89 -6.19
N SER A 58 1.13 7.88 -6.22
CA SER A 58 2.16 8.04 -7.23
C SER A 58 3.13 6.86 -7.22
N ASP A 59 3.86 6.69 -8.31
CA ASP A 59 4.86 5.63 -8.42
C ASP A 59 5.94 5.77 -7.33
N GLU A 60 6.30 6.99 -6.94
CA GLU A 60 7.24 7.27 -5.86
C GLU A 60 6.69 6.83 -4.49
N GLU A 61 5.44 7.15 -4.19
CA GLU A 61 4.79 6.70 -2.95
C GLU A 61 4.67 5.17 -2.89
N VAL A 62 4.35 4.52 -4.01
CA VAL A 62 4.34 3.05 -4.13
C VAL A 62 5.73 2.47 -3.86
N GLN A 63 6.78 3.05 -4.44
CA GLN A 63 8.16 2.63 -4.19
C GLN A 63 8.57 2.83 -2.72
N GLY A 64 8.15 3.93 -2.10
CA GLY A 64 8.34 4.19 -0.68
C GLY A 64 7.68 3.12 0.20
N LEU A 65 6.42 2.76 -0.09
CA LEU A 65 5.70 1.71 0.64
C LEU A 65 6.33 0.33 0.45
N ASN A 66 6.74 -0.02 -0.77
CA ASN A 66 7.43 -1.29 -1.03
C ASN A 66 8.72 -1.38 -0.23
N SER A 67 9.51 -0.29 -0.22
CA SER A 67 10.73 -0.20 0.58
C SER A 67 10.48 -0.39 2.08
N LEU A 68 9.37 0.15 2.59
CA LEU A 68 8.97 -0.04 3.98
C LEU A 68 8.60 -1.51 4.27
N SER A 69 7.92 -2.16 3.33
CA SER A 69 7.57 -3.58 3.41
C SER A 69 8.83 -4.46 3.45
N ASP A 70 9.82 -4.16 2.61
CA ASP A 70 11.11 -4.86 2.57
C ASP A 70 11.89 -4.67 3.89
N ALA A 71 11.98 -3.42 4.37
CA ALA A 71 12.58 -3.08 5.65
C ALA A 71 11.95 -3.85 6.82
N ARG A 72 10.62 -3.98 6.83
CA ARG A 72 9.90 -4.80 7.82
C ARG A 72 10.24 -6.29 7.67
N ALA A 73 10.31 -6.80 6.45
CA ALA A 73 10.66 -8.20 6.21
C ALA A 73 12.06 -8.54 6.73
N ASP A 74 13.03 -7.63 6.57
CA ASP A 74 14.37 -7.77 7.12
C ASP A 74 14.37 -7.83 8.65
N LEU A 75 13.61 -6.95 9.31
CA LEU A 75 13.47 -6.97 10.76
C LEU A 75 12.86 -8.29 11.26
N ILE A 76 11.84 -8.80 10.57
CA ILE A 76 11.22 -10.10 10.89
C ILE A 76 12.23 -11.24 10.71
N ARG A 77 13.02 -11.24 9.65
CA ARG A 77 14.09 -12.23 9.43
C ARG A 77 15.09 -12.22 10.60
N ILE A 78 15.56 -11.05 10.98
CA ILE A 78 16.50 -10.89 12.11
C ILE A 78 15.87 -11.40 13.40
N GLN A 79 14.63 -11.00 13.70
CA GLN A 79 13.91 -11.45 14.89
C GLN A 79 13.77 -12.98 14.92
N ASN A 80 13.43 -13.61 13.79
CA ASN A 80 13.26 -15.06 13.70
C ASN A 80 14.58 -15.81 13.93
N VAL A 81 15.68 -15.33 13.34
CA VAL A 81 17.02 -15.89 13.58
C VAL A 81 17.37 -15.80 15.07
N LEU A 82 17.10 -14.67 15.71
CA LEU A 82 17.37 -14.49 17.14
C LEU A 82 16.48 -15.39 18.00
N LYS A 83 15.19 -15.49 17.69
CA LYS A 83 14.22 -16.31 18.45
C LYS A 83 14.62 -17.78 18.53
N GLY A 84 15.19 -18.33 17.44
CA GLY A 84 15.65 -19.72 17.39
C GLY A 84 16.99 -20.01 18.07
N LYS A 85 17.62 -19.02 18.73
CA LYS A 85 18.94 -19.16 19.35
C LYS A 85 18.83 -19.16 20.88
N PRO A 86 19.64 -19.97 21.59
CA PRO A 86 19.77 -19.89 23.04
C PRO A 86 20.28 -18.52 23.50
N ASP A 87 19.90 -18.08 24.70
CA ASP A 87 20.25 -16.75 25.22
C ASP A 87 21.76 -16.56 25.38
N GLU A 88 22.50 -17.63 25.61
CA GLU A 88 23.97 -17.61 25.67
C GLU A 88 24.60 -17.29 24.31
N ILE A 89 24.00 -17.77 23.21
CA ILE A 89 24.40 -17.47 21.84
C ILE A 89 23.99 -16.05 21.45
N LYS A 90 22.78 -15.60 21.84
CA LYS A 90 22.37 -14.20 21.65
C LYS A 90 23.35 -13.24 22.35
N LYS A 91 23.70 -13.52 23.60
CA LYS A 91 24.70 -12.73 24.37
C LYS A 91 26.09 -12.74 23.71
N ARG A 92 26.49 -13.83 23.06
CA ARG A 92 27.73 -13.90 22.28
C ARG A 92 27.67 -13.07 21.00
N TYR A 93 26.55 -13.09 20.26
CA TYR A 93 26.39 -12.25 19.06
C TYR A 93 26.52 -10.76 19.34
N PHE A 94 26.02 -10.29 20.48
CA PHE A 94 26.20 -8.88 20.89
C PHE A 94 27.58 -8.57 21.51
N ARG A 95 28.47 -9.56 21.64
CA ARG A 95 29.89 -9.40 22.03
C ARG A 95 30.87 -9.62 20.87
N ASP A 96 30.38 -10.13 19.73
CA ASP A 96 31.14 -10.30 18.51
C ASP A 96 31.09 -9.00 17.70
N GLU A 97 32.26 -8.37 17.52
CA GLU A 97 32.39 -7.08 16.84
C GLU A 97 31.91 -7.15 15.38
N ASN A 98 32.11 -8.28 14.69
CA ASN A 98 31.71 -8.42 13.28
C ASN A 98 30.19 -8.48 13.15
N TYR A 99 29.52 -9.22 14.06
CA TYR A 99 28.07 -9.28 14.09
C TYR A 99 27.46 -7.94 14.53
N MET A 100 28.05 -7.27 15.52
CA MET A 100 27.62 -5.94 15.94
C MET A 100 27.73 -4.92 14.80
N ARG A 101 28.81 -4.95 14.02
CA ARG A 101 28.97 -4.09 12.83
C ARG A 101 27.92 -4.39 11.77
N ALA A 102 27.68 -5.66 11.44
CA ALA A 102 26.64 -6.04 10.49
C ALA A 102 25.24 -5.63 10.97
N TRP A 103 25.00 -5.70 12.29
CA TRP A 103 23.74 -5.28 12.90
C TRP A 103 23.55 -3.74 12.85
N ILE A 104 24.58 -2.98 13.22
CA ILE A 104 24.58 -1.52 13.13
C ILE A 104 24.38 -1.08 11.68
N GLU A 105 25.00 -1.77 10.72
CA GLU A 105 24.86 -1.45 9.30
C GLU A 105 23.45 -1.74 8.79
N ALA A 106 22.85 -2.88 9.17
CA ALA A 106 21.47 -3.20 8.82
C ALA A 106 20.48 -2.19 9.43
N VAL A 107 20.65 -1.83 10.71
CA VAL A 107 19.81 -0.83 11.38
C VAL A 107 20.01 0.58 10.79
N ASN A 108 21.24 0.97 10.46
CA ASN A 108 21.51 2.27 9.82
C ASN A 108 20.88 2.36 8.43
N ARG A 109 20.93 1.28 7.63
CA ARG A 109 20.24 1.21 6.34
C ARG A 109 18.73 1.40 6.52
N LEU A 110 18.13 0.81 7.55
CA LEU A 110 16.71 0.98 7.88
C LEU A 110 16.40 2.43 8.29
N ILE A 111 17.23 3.06 9.14
CA ILE A 111 17.06 4.46 9.57
C ILE A 111 17.15 5.42 8.39
N VAL A 112 18.14 5.25 7.50
CA VAL A 112 18.30 6.08 6.30
C VAL A 112 17.11 5.91 5.36
N ARG A 113 16.67 4.68 5.11
CA ARG A 113 15.52 4.40 4.24
C ARG A 113 14.23 4.98 4.82
N TRP A 114 14.04 4.89 6.13
CA TRP A 114 12.92 5.52 6.82
C TRP A 114 12.92 7.05 6.70
N GLY A 115 14.09 7.68 6.85
CA GLY A 115 14.26 9.12 6.65
C GLY A 115 13.85 9.55 5.24
N GLN A 116 14.31 8.83 4.22
CA GLN A 116 13.95 9.07 2.82
C GLN A 116 12.43 8.97 2.59
N ILE A 117 11.78 7.93 3.12
CA ILE A 117 10.33 7.74 2.98
C ILE A 117 9.57 8.88 3.67
N ARG A 118 9.97 9.25 4.89
CA ARG A 118 9.36 10.37 5.62
C ARG A 118 9.49 11.67 4.83
N ASP A 119 10.66 11.92 4.25
CA ASP A 119 10.93 13.16 3.53
C ASP A 119 10.17 13.21 2.20
N SER A 120 9.98 12.06 1.51
CA SER A 120 9.11 11.97 0.33
C SER A 120 7.62 12.18 0.63
N ILE A 121 7.14 11.71 1.78
CA ILE A 121 5.74 11.91 2.21
C ILE A 121 5.49 13.36 2.64
N ASN A 122 6.48 14.01 3.29
CA ASN A 122 6.35 15.39 3.78
C ASN A 122 6.53 16.47 2.69
N GLN A 123 6.88 16.10 1.46
CA GLN A 123 6.97 17.02 0.32
C GLN A 123 5.65 17.12 -0.49
N ILE A 124 4.58 16.47 0.00
CA ILE A 124 3.20 16.53 -0.51
C ILE A 124 2.37 17.39 0.45
#